data_AF-A0AAU8TJ12-F1
#
_entry.id   AF-A0AAU8TJ12-F1
#
_cell.length_a   1.000
_cell.length_b   1.000
_cell.length_c   1.000
_cell.angle_alpha   90.00
_cell.angle_beta   90.00
_cell.angle_gamma   90.00
#
_symmetry.space_group_name_H-M   'P 1'
#
loop_
_entity.id
_entity.type
_entity.pdbx_description
1 polymer ?
#
loop_
_entity_poly.entity_id
_entity_poly.type
_entity_poly.pdbx_seq_one_letter_code
_entity_poly.pdbx_strand_id
1 'polypeptide(L)' 'MKSWLDKTQSQVTPQSVLGKAVNYLASNWSRLERYTEAGFLPIDNNAAERGIKPFVIGRKA' A
#
# COMPACT_ATOMS: atom_id res chain seq x y z
N MET A 1 6.47 -12.97 4.95
CA MET A 1 6.26 -11.98 3.86
C MET A 1 7.21 -10.80 3.98
N LYS A 2 7.36 -10.17 5.15
CA LYS A 2 8.36 -9.11 5.40
C LYS A 2 9.80 -9.53 5.03
N SER A 3 10.21 -10.72 5.43
CA SER A 3 11.52 -11.28 5.08
C SER A 3 11.77 -11.47 3.58
N TRP A 4 10.71 -11.63 2.78
CA TRP A 4 10.84 -11.66 1.31
C TRP A 4 11.04 -10.24 0.79
N LEU A 5 10.25 -9.28 1.29
CA LEU A 5 10.34 -7.87 0.90
C LEU A 5 11.74 -7.31 1.15
N ASP A 6 12.31 -7.57 2.33
CA ASP A 6 13.65 -7.09 2.70
C ASP A 6 14.72 -7.65 1.75
N LYS A 7 14.61 -8.93 1.38
CA LYS A 7 15.53 -9.57 0.42
C LYS A 7 15.37 -9.00 -0.99
N THR A 8 14.14 -8.84 -1.44
CA THR A 8 13.84 -8.32 -2.78
C THR A 8 14.24 -6.86 -2.91
N GLN A 9 14.09 -6.05 -1.85
CA GLN A 9 14.49 -4.65 -1.85
C GLN A 9 15.98 -4.45 -2.12
N SER A 10 16.84 -5.32 -1.61
CA SER A 10 18.29 -5.28 -1.89
C SER A 10 18.66 -5.75 -3.30
N GLN A 11 17.77 -6.45 -4.00
CA GLN A 11 18.01 -7.02 -5.33
C GLN A 11 17.53 -6.13 -6.47
N VAL A 12 16.65 -5.16 -6.20
CA VAL A 12 16.06 -4.30 -7.23
C VAL A 12 16.75 -2.95 -7.31
N THR A 13 16.98 -2.45 -8.52
CA THR A 13 17.52 -1.10 -8.73
C THR A 13 16.50 -0.05 -8.28
N PRO A 14 16.81 0.84 -7.32
CA PRO A 14 15.83 1.76 -6.72
C PRO A 14 15.08 2.66 -7.72
N GLN A 15 15.74 3.03 -8.82
CA GLN A 15 15.22 3.94 -9.84
C GLN A 15 14.31 3.24 -10.86
N SER A 16 14.35 1.91 -10.94
CA SER A 16 13.46 1.14 -11.80
C SER A 16 12.00 1.24 -11.33
N VAL A 17 11.04 1.01 -12.22
CA VAL A 17 9.61 0.98 -11.86
C VAL A 17 9.35 -0.03 -10.74
N LEU A 18 9.98 -1.20 -10.83
CA LEU A 18 9.91 -2.23 -9.80
C LEU A 18 10.53 -1.77 -8.48
N GLY A 19 11.74 -1.18 -8.52
CA GLY A 19 12.41 -0.68 -7.33
C GLY A 19 11.61 0.41 -6.62
N LYS A 20 10.99 1.32 -7.37
CA LYS A 20 10.06 2.32 -6.81
C LYS A 20 8.86 1.66 -6.13
N ALA A 21 8.25 0.66 -6.76
CA ALA A 21 7.12 -0.07 -6.19
C ALA A 21 7.50 -0.84 -4.91
N VAL A 22 8.64 -1.53 -4.92
CA VAL A 22 9.16 -2.27 -3.77
C VAL A 22 9.50 -1.34 -2.61
N ASN A 23 10.15 -0.20 -2.90
CA ASN A 23 10.46 0.80 -1.88
C ASN A 23 9.19 1.43 -1.28
N TYR A 24 8.19 1.72 -2.11
CA TYR A 24 6.90 2.23 -1.64
C TYR A 24 6.17 1.21 -0.75
N LEU A 25 6.20 -0.07 -1.12
CA LEU A 25 5.66 -1.16 -0.29
C LEU A 25 6.40 -1.23 1.06
N ALA A 26 7.73 -1.17 1.06
CA ALA A 26 8.55 -1.21 2.27
C ALA A 26 8.29 -0.02 3.20
N SER A 27 8.23 1.21 2.67
CA SER A 27 7.96 2.41 3.47
C SER A 27 6.57 2.40 4.12
N ASN A 28 5.63 1.65 3.55
CA ASN A 28 4.25 1.57 4.02
C ASN A 28 3.95 0.28 4.80
N TRP A 29 4.93 -0.59 5.01
CA TRP A 29 4.73 -1.91 5.61
C TRP A 29 3.98 -1.87 6.97
N SER A 30 4.39 -0.95 7.85
CA SER A 30 3.74 -0.78 9.16
C SER A 30 2.28 -0.39 9.05
N ARG A 31 1.88 0.31 7.98
CA ARG A 31 0.46 0.65 7.73
C ARG A 31 -0.32 -0.55 7.22
N LEU A 32 0.32 -1.41 6.45
CA LEU A 32 -0.29 -2.60 5.85
C LEU A 32 -0.50 -3.72 6.87
N GLU A 33 0.33 -3.84 7.90
CA GLU A 33 0.16 -4.88 8.93
C GLU A 33 -0.84 -4.49 10.04
N ARG A 34 -1.19 -3.20 10.17
CA ARG A 34 -2.08 -2.70 11.24
C ARG A 34 -3.44 -3.36 11.33
N TYR A 35 -4.03 -3.84 10.23
CA TYR A 35 -5.32 -4.53 10.31
C TYR A 35 -5.25 -5.80 11.18
N THR A 36 -4.05 -6.37 11.37
CA THR A 36 -3.83 -7.54 12.23
C THR A 36 -3.77 -7.19 13.71
N GLU A 37 -3.57 -5.91 14.07
CA GLU A 37 -3.44 -5.46 15.46
C GLU A 37 -4.79 -5.36 16.18
N ALA A 38 -5.90 -5.23 15.43
CA ALA A 38 -7.24 -5.12 16.00
C ALA A 38 -8.29 -5.74 15.08
N GLY A 39 -9.06 -6.71 15.58
CA GLY A 39 -9.99 -7.50 14.78
C GLY A 39 -11.18 -6.76 14.17
N PHE A 40 -11.43 -5.51 14.57
CA PHE A 40 -12.46 -4.65 13.96
C PHE A 40 -11.94 -3.84 12.76
N LEU A 41 -10.62 -3.85 12.51
CA LEU A 41 -10.05 -3.18 11.35
C LEU A 41 -10.26 -4.03 10.10
N PRO A 42 -10.80 -3.48 9.01
CA PRO A 42 -10.97 -4.22 7.76
C PRO A 42 -9.61 -4.47 7.11
N ILE A 43 -9.48 -5.62 6.44
CA ILE A 43 -8.29 -5.96 5.64
C ILE A 43 -8.23 -5.15 4.34
N ASP A 44 -9.38 -4.65 3.87
CA ASP A 44 -9.50 -3.89 2.64
C ASP A 44 -9.79 -2.40 2.90
N ASN A 45 -9.51 -1.58 1.89
CA ASN A 45 -9.71 -0.13 1.93
C ASN A 45 -11.05 0.32 1.32
N ASN A 46 -12.01 -0.60 1.14
CA ASN A 46 -13.22 -0.32 0.36
C ASN A 46 -14.05 0.83 0.95
N ALA A 47 -14.06 0.97 2.28
CA ALA A 47 -14.77 2.06 2.94
C ALA A 47 -14.21 3.43 2.56
N ALA A 48 -12.88 3.59 2.55
CA ALA A 48 -12.25 4.85 2.17
C ALA A 48 -12.41 5.12 0.67
N GLU A 49 -12.26 4.09 -0.17
CA GLU A 49 -12.45 4.22 -1.63
C GLU A 49 -13.86 4.67 -1.97
N ARG A 50 -14.89 4.06 -1.35
CA ARG A 50 -16.28 4.51 -1.49
C ARG A 50 -16.48 5.95 -1.00
N GLY A 51 -15.81 6.34 0.08
CA GLY A 51 -15.88 7.70 0.61
C GLY A 51 -15.26 8.76 -0.30
N ILE A 52 -14.15 8.45 -0.97
CA ILE A 52 -13.49 9.39 -1.89
C ILE A 52 -14.16 9.43 -3.27
N LYS A 53 -14.79 8.33 -3.71
CA LYS A 53 -15.36 8.16 -5.05
C LYS A 53 -16.27 9.32 -5.52
N PRO A 54 -17.21 9.85 -4.71
CA PRO A 54 -18.04 11.01 -5.11
C PRO A 54 -17.23 12.26 -5.45
N PHE A 55 -16.12 12.51 -4.74
CA PHE A 55 -15.28 13.69 -4.97
C PHE A 55 -14.42 13.59 -6.23
N VAL A 56 -14.04 12.37 -6.65
CA VAL A 56 -13.18 12.17 -7.83
C VAL A 56 -13.99 12.13 -9.12
N ILE A 57 -15.22 11.60 -9.08
CA ILE A 57 -16.08 11.49 -10.27
C ILE A 57 -16.55 12.87 -10.75
N GLY A 58 -16.92 13.77 -9.83
CA GLY A 58 -17.40 15.11 -10.19
C GLY A 58 -16.34 16.09 -10.69
N ARG A 59 -15.04 15.72 -10.65
CA ARG A 59 -13.92 16.60 -11.05
C ARG A 59 -13.41 16.38 -12.47
N LYS A 60 -14.04 15.47 -13.23
CA LYS A 60 -13.79 15.29 -14.68
C LYS A 60 -14.87 16.01 -15.51
N ALA A 61 -15.02 17.32 -15.31
CA ALA A 61 -15.79 18.18 -16.21
C ALA A 61 -14.82 18.98 -17.09
#